data_AF-A0A0B7IUS6-F1
#
_entry.id   AF-A0A0B7IUS6-F1
#
_cell.length_a   1.000
_cell.length_b   1.000
_cell.length_c   1.000
_cell.angle_alpha   90.00
_cell.angle_beta   90.00
_cell.angle_gamma   90.00
#
_symmetry.space_group_name_H-M   'P 1'
#
loop_
_entity.id
_entity.type
_entity.pdbx_description
1 polymer ?
#
loop_
_entity_poly.entity_id
_entity_poly.type
_entity_poly.pdbx_seq_one_letter_code
_entity_poly.pdbx_strand_id
1 'polypeptide(L)'
;MKKCLFYLAIGIGLASCSEKKQKPVTTNVKSSVENITQQNQEALDDALLTSFINDVGFDFLNKCYYERNLNTYIRDEHENLKEFMDPAIGLRRYHLPGAMVYLSGKDENYGFMDFDDFEFEPTDQGESTLSVMDVNQDPCELDFNQGRTAYLHLVKELPEYFSQQTNEIEKVVLPYKDAKIIVMYVMDKYERPKALFFIDTPKGMKLGFVDDAVCGNR
;
A
#
# COMPACT_ATOMS: atom_id res chain seq x y z
N MET A 1 55.82 17.32 -5.60
CA MET A 1 56.35 16.24 -6.48
C MET A 1 55.14 15.54 -7.09
N LYS A 2 54.85 15.42 -8.39
CA LYS A 2 55.57 15.48 -9.68
C LYS A 2 54.65 16.26 -10.67
N LYS A 3 55.10 17.37 -11.27
CA LYS A 3 55.75 17.53 -12.60
C LYS A 3 54.81 17.43 -13.81
N CYS A 4 54.43 18.61 -14.32
CA CYS A 4 54.15 18.86 -15.74
C CYS A 4 55.41 18.63 -16.59
N LEU A 5 55.23 18.23 -17.85
CA LEU A 5 56.18 18.54 -18.92
C LEU A 5 55.43 19.31 -20.01
N PHE A 6 55.89 20.54 -20.25
CA PHE A 6 55.55 21.41 -21.37
C PHE A 6 56.18 20.90 -22.66
N TYR A 7 55.52 21.11 -23.80
CA TYR A 7 56.17 21.76 -24.94
C TYR A 7 55.18 22.70 -25.63
N LEU A 8 55.60 23.96 -25.73
CA LEU A 8 54.99 25.04 -26.49
C LEU A 8 55.83 25.19 -27.77
N ALA A 9 55.23 25.11 -28.96
CA ALA A 9 55.65 25.88 -30.14
C ALA A 9 54.73 25.63 -31.35
N ILE A 10 54.08 26.71 -31.80
CA ILE A 10 54.05 27.24 -33.17
C ILE A 10 53.74 26.25 -34.32
N GLY A 11 52.62 26.50 -35.02
CA GLY A 11 52.49 26.05 -36.41
C GLY A 11 51.05 25.92 -36.89
N ILE A 12 50.64 26.85 -37.74
CA ILE A 12 49.49 26.69 -38.64
C ILE A 12 49.71 25.43 -39.47
N GLY A 13 48.77 24.50 -39.44
CA GLY A 13 48.81 23.30 -40.26
C GLY A 13 47.43 22.67 -40.34
N LEU A 14 46.69 23.01 -41.39
CA LEU A 14 45.52 22.26 -41.84
C LEU A 14 45.95 20.81 -42.07
N ALA A 15 45.56 19.90 -41.19
CA ALA A 15 45.73 18.47 -41.39
C ALA A 15 44.38 17.84 -41.68
N SER A 16 44.16 17.57 -42.96
CA SER A 16 43.10 16.74 -43.52
C SER A 16 43.05 15.39 -42.80
N CYS A 17 41.94 15.11 -42.09
CA CYS A 17 41.65 13.80 -41.56
C CYS A 17 41.00 12.94 -42.65
N SER A 18 41.77 11.96 -43.13
CA SER A 18 41.29 10.85 -43.96
C SER A 18 40.33 9.98 -43.13
N GLU A 19 39.07 9.92 -43.54
CA GLU A 19 38.07 8.98 -43.00
C GLU A 19 38.50 7.53 -43.27
N LYS A 20 38.85 6.80 -42.20
CA LYS A 20 38.82 5.33 -42.23
C LYS A 20 37.40 4.90 -41.91
N LYS A 21 36.73 4.30 -42.90
CA LYS A 21 35.43 3.64 -42.75
C LYS A 21 35.50 2.60 -41.62
N GLN A 22 34.89 2.93 -40.48
CA GLN A 22 34.57 1.96 -39.44
C GLN A 22 33.37 1.14 -39.94
N LYS A 23 33.54 -0.18 -40.01
CA LYS A 23 32.42 -1.12 -40.22
C LYS A 23 31.35 -0.86 -39.16
N PRO A 24 30.05 -0.98 -39.48
CA PRO A 24 29.00 -0.80 -38.49
C PRO A 24 29.18 -1.87 -37.41
N VAL A 25 29.49 -1.44 -36.19
CA VAL A 25 29.26 -2.27 -35.01
C VAL A 25 27.76 -2.25 -34.80
N THR A 26 27.07 -3.28 -35.28
CA THR A 26 25.74 -3.62 -34.78
C THR A 26 25.90 -4.08 -33.34
N THR A 27 25.74 -3.16 -32.41
CA THR A 27 25.40 -3.51 -31.03
C THR A 27 23.95 -3.97 -31.05
N ASN A 28 23.74 -5.28 -30.89
CA ASN A 28 22.45 -5.82 -30.46
C ASN A 28 22.15 -5.24 -29.06
N VAL A 29 21.52 -4.08 -29.00
CA VAL A 29 20.84 -3.62 -27.78
C VAL A 29 19.46 -4.27 -27.78
N LYS A 30 19.44 -5.54 -27.40
CA LYS A 30 18.26 -6.20 -26.86
C LYS A 30 18.57 -6.59 -25.42
N SER A 31 18.92 -5.57 -24.63
CA SER A 31 18.89 -5.66 -23.18
C SER A 31 18.08 -4.47 -22.68
N SER A 32 17.09 -4.80 -21.87
CA SER A 32 16.64 -3.91 -20.78
C SER A 32 15.74 -2.75 -21.19
N VAL A 33 14.56 -3.02 -21.76
CA VAL A 33 13.43 -2.09 -21.56
C VAL A 33 12.56 -2.60 -20.42
N GLU A 34 12.21 -3.90 -20.42
CA GLU A 34 11.40 -4.52 -19.37
C GLU A 34 12.06 -4.44 -17.98
N ASN A 35 13.37 -4.73 -17.87
CA ASN A 35 14.09 -4.63 -16.60
C ASN A 35 14.21 -3.18 -16.07
N ILE A 36 14.28 -2.17 -16.96
CA ILE A 36 14.34 -0.76 -16.55
C ILE A 36 12.95 -0.30 -16.10
N THR A 37 11.89 -0.76 -16.78
CA THR A 37 10.51 -0.43 -16.38
C THR A 37 10.14 -1.07 -15.04
N GLN A 38 10.57 -2.30 -14.76
CA GLN A 38 10.35 -2.95 -13.47
C GLN A 38 11.13 -2.27 -12.33
N GLN A 39 12.42 -1.99 -12.51
CA GLN A 39 13.22 -1.26 -11.50
C GLN A 39 12.66 0.14 -11.21
N ASN A 40 12.15 0.82 -12.23
CA ASN A 40 11.51 2.12 -12.04
C ASN A 40 10.16 1.98 -11.32
N GLN A 41 9.41 0.89 -11.53
CA GLN A 41 8.16 0.64 -10.84
C GLN A 41 8.37 0.29 -9.37
N GLU A 42 9.35 -0.58 -9.07
CA GLU A 42 9.76 -0.93 -7.70
C GLU A 42 10.21 0.32 -6.93
N ALA A 43 11.04 1.17 -7.53
CA ALA A 43 11.47 2.41 -6.89
C ALA A 43 10.31 3.39 -6.63
N LEU A 44 9.32 3.45 -7.52
CA LEU A 44 8.12 4.27 -7.33
C LEU A 44 7.22 3.72 -6.22
N ASP A 45 7.06 2.40 -6.17
CA ASP A 45 6.26 1.70 -5.17
C ASP A 45 6.91 1.84 -3.77
N ASP A 46 8.24 1.73 -3.67
CA ASP A 46 9.01 1.99 -2.45
C ASP A 46 8.88 3.44 -1.96
N ALA A 47 8.93 4.41 -2.88
CA ALA A 47 8.73 5.82 -2.57
C ALA A 47 7.31 6.09 -2.05
N LEU A 48 6.30 5.44 -2.64
CA LEU A 48 4.92 5.54 -2.20
C LEU A 48 4.71 4.94 -0.81
N LEU A 49 5.25 3.76 -0.53
CA LEU A 49 5.22 3.16 0.82
C LEU A 49 5.91 4.05 1.84
N THR A 50 7.06 4.62 1.49
CA THR A 50 7.81 5.51 2.39
C THR A 50 7.01 6.77 2.70
N SER A 51 6.39 7.41 1.70
CA SER A 51 5.51 8.56 1.94
C SER A 51 4.29 8.16 2.77
N PHE A 52 3.67 7.01 2.49
CA PHE A 52 2.56 6.52 3.30
C PHE A 52 2.95 6.36 4.78
N ILE A 53 4.08 5.72 5.08
CA ILE A 53 4.57 5.54 6.45
C ILE A 53 4.71 6.89 7.17
N ASN A 54 5.35 7.86 6.50
CA ASN A 54 5.67 9.16 7.11
C ASN A 54 4.46 10.07 7.25
N ASP A 55 3.54 10.05 6.28
CA ASP A 55 2.50 11.07 6.14
C ASP A 55 1.13 10.59 6.64
N VAL A 56 0.86 9.27 6.63
CA VAL A 56 -0.48 8.73 6.87
C VAL A 56 -0.50 7.55 7.85
N GLY A 57 0.39 6.58 7.69
CA GLY A 57 0.36 5.32 8.43
C GLY A 57 0.43 5.52 9.95
N PHE A 58 1.48 6.20 10.43
CA PHE A 58 1.62 6.46 11.86
C PHE A 58 0.54 7.40 12.40
N ASP A 59 0.13 8.41 11.61
CA ASP A 59 -0.91 9.35 12.03
C ASP A 59 -2.26 8.63 12.20
N PHE A 60 -2.61 7.75 11.26
CA PHE A 60 -3.79 6.91 11.37
C PHE A 60 -3.74 6.00 12.60
N LEU A 61 -2.62 5.28 12.79
CA LEU A 61 -2.48 4.37 13.91
C LEU A 61 -2.65 5.10 15.25
N ASN A 62 -2.03 6.27 15.41
CA ASN A 62 -2.11 7.06 16.63
C ASN A 62 -3.50 7.65 16.89
N LYS A 63 -4.21 8.07 15.84
CA LYS A 63 -5.51 8.76 16.00
C LYS A 63 -6.72 7.83 16.01
N CYS A 64 -6.62 6.65 15.40
CA CYS A 64 -7.76 5.78 15.13
C CYS A 64 -7.61 4.33 15.62
N TYR A 65 -6.41 3.86 15.98
CA TYR A 65 -6.18 2.44 16.30
C TYR A 65 -5.55 2.21 17.68
N TYR A 66 -4.40 2.80 17.99
CA TYR A 66 -3.77 2.61 19.31
C TYR A 66 -4.59 3.30 20.40
N GLU A 67 -4.74 2.59 21.52
CA GLU A 67 -5.56 2.97 22.67
C GLU A 67 -7.01 3.30 22.30
N ARG A 68 -7.49 2.85 21.14
CA ARG A 68 -8.85 3.12 20.64
C ARG A 68 -9.44 1.85 20.06
N ASN A 69 -10.76 1.76 20.07
CA ASN A 69 -11.45 0.70 19.35
C ASN A 69 -11.82 1.17 17.93
N LEU A 70 -11.14 0.62 16.93
CA LEU A 70 -11.38 0.99 15.53
C LEU A 70 -12.83 0.71 15.09
N ASN A 71 -13.44 -0.40 15.53
CA ASN A 71 -14.84 -0.71 15.18
C ASN A 71 -15.81 0.35 15.72
N THR A 72 -15.60 0.81 16.96
CA THR A 72 -16.35 1.92 17.57
C THR A 72 -16.18 3.20 16.76
N TYR A 73 -14.95 3.51 16.34
CA TYR A 73 -14.66 4.69 15.51
C TYR A 73 -15.38 4.64 14.15
N ILE A 74 -15.44 3.46 13.54
CA ILE A 74 -16.15 3.23 12.28
C ILE A 74 -17.65 3.36 12.47
N ARG A 75 -18.22 2.64 13.45
CA ARG A 75 -19.66 2.63 13.75
C ARG A 75 -20.17 4.03 14.05
N ASP A 76 -19.45 4.78 14.89
CA ASP A 76 -19.88 6.09 15.39
C ASP A 76 -19.43 7.24 14.47
N GLU A 77 -18.77 6.94 13.34
CA GLU A 77 -18.20 7.92 12.41
C GLU A 77 -17.36 9.00 13.13
N HIS A 78 -16.49 8.53 14.03
CA HIS A 78 -15.72 9.39 14.92
C HIS A 78 -14.91 10.44 14.13
N GLU A 79 -14.78 11.65 14.67
CA GLU A 79 -14.19 12.78 13.95
C GLU A 79 -12.76 12.54 13.46
N ASN A 80 -11.94 11.85 14.27
CA ASN A 80 -10.59 11.45 13.90
C ASN A 80 -10.54 10.59 12.63
N LEU A 81 -11.57 9.79 12.37
CA LEU A 81 -11.59 8.93 11.17
C LEU A 81 -11.82 9.75 9.90
N LYS A 82 -12.50 10.91 10.00
CA LYS A 82 -12.96 11.69 8.84
C LYS A 82 -11.81 12.22 7.99
N GLU A 83 -10.66 12.55 8.58
CA GLU A 83 -9.51 13.04 7.82
C GLU A 83 -8.89 11.94 6.92
N PHE A 84 -9.09 10.67 7.29
CA PHE A 84 -8.63 9.51 6.55
C PHE A 84 -9.67 8.99 5.55
N MET A 85 -10.85 9.59 5.44
CA MET A 85 -11.92 9.13 4.56
C MET A 85 -12.07 10.00 3.31
N ASP A 86 -12.41 9.39 2.17
CA ASP A 86 -12.92 10.12 1.00
C ASP A 86 -14.42 9.84 0.82
N PRO A 87 -15.29 10.86 0.84
CA PRO A 87 -16.72 10.69 0.59
C PRO A 87 -17.05 10.03 -0.76
N ALA A 88 -16.16 10.14 -1.76
CA ALA A 88 -16.39 9.51 -3.06
C ALA A 88 -16.20 7.99 -3.04
N ILE A 89 -15.38 7.47 -2.12
CA ILE A 89 -15.16 6.03 -1.94
C ILE A 89 -16.18 5.49 -0.94
N GLY A 90 -16.36 6.22 0.17
CA GLY A 90 -17.11 5.77 1.35
C GLY A 90 -16.40 4.60 2.05
N LEU A 91 -16.38 4.60 3.38
CA LEU A 91 -15.84 3.46 4.11
C LEU A 91 -16.78 2.25 3.95
N ARG A 92 -16.23 1.10 3.64
CA ARG A 92 -16.95 -0.18 3.58
C ARG A 92 -16.15 -1.27 4.30
N ARG A 93 -16.84 -2.30 4.79
CA ARG A 93 -16.23 -3.39 5.55
C ARG A 93 -16.53 -4.74 4.89
N TYR A 94 -15.49 -5.51 4.62
CA TYR A 94 -15.60 -6.93 4.32
C TYR A 94 -15.79 -7.69 5.63
N HIS A 95 -16.88 -8.45 5.72
CA HIS A 95 -17.19 -9.27 6.89
C HIS A 95 -17.65 -10.66 6.46
N LEU A 96 -17.39 -11.65 7.33
CA LEU A 96 -17.64 -13.06 7.09
C LEU A 96 -18.61 -13.60 8.15
N PRO A 97 -19.92 -13.40 8.01
CA PRO A 97 -20.92 -13.90 8.96
C PRO A 97 -21.23 -15.39 8.75
N GLY A 98 -20.55 -16.06 7.81
CA GLY A 98 -20.80 -17.45 7.41
C GLY A 98 -19.79 -17.91 6.37
N ALA A 99 -20.26 -18.59 5.31
CA ALA A 99 -19.39 -19.16 4.29
C ALA A 99 -18.95 -18.19 3.17
N MET A 100 -19.51 -16.98 3.13
CA MET A 100 -19.27 -15.98 2.08
C MET A 100 -18.90 -14.63 2.69
N VAL A 101 -17.94 -13.94 2.10
CA VAL A 101 -17.56 -12.58 2.47
C VAL A 101 -18.52 -11.60 1.83
N TYR A 102 -19.07 -10.68 2.62
CA TYR A 102 -19.94 -9.60 2.16
C TYR A 102 -19.25 -8.26 2.33
N LEU A 103 -19.63 -7.28 1.51
CA LEU A 103 -19.15 -5.91 1.60
C LEU A 103 -20.28 -5.00 2.05
N SER A 104 -20.16 -4.41 3.24
CA SER A 104 -21.20 -3.57 3.83
C SER A 104 -20.71 -2.14 4.09
N GLY A 105 -21.54 -1.18 3.71
CA GLY A 105 -21.32 0.24 3.95
C GLY A 105 -22.13 0.78 5.12
N LYS A 106 -22.14 2.11 5.26
CA LYS A 106 -22.86 2.84 6.30
C LYS A 106 -24.35 2.45 6.42
N ASP A 107 -25.05 2.35 5.29
CA ASP A 107 -26.49 2.05 5.27
C ASP A 107 -26.82 0.65 5.81
N GLU A 108 -25.81 -0.22 5.91
CA GLU A 108 -25.89 -1.57 6.46
C GLU A 108 -25.14 -1.69 7.80
N ASN A 109 -24.93 -0.57 8.51
CA ASN A 109 -24.16 -0.50 9.75
C ASN A 109 -22.76 -1.15 9.64
N TYR A 110 -22.13 -1.06 8.45
CA TYR A 110 -20.85 -1.70 8.13
C TYR A 110 -20.83 -3.23 8.37
N GLY A 111 -22.00 -3.87 8.38
CA GLY A 111 -22.14 -5.30 8.68
C GLY A 111 -21.81 -5.65 10.13
N PHE A 112 -21.83 -4.68 11.06
CA PHE A 112 -21.66 -4.97 12.47
C PHE A 112 -22.87 -5.70 13.04
N MET A 113 -22.59 -6.71 13.87
CA MET A 113 -23.51 -7.53 14.62
C MET A 113 -23.35 -7.31 16.13
N ASP A 114 -24.32 -7.76 16.93
CA ASP A 114 -24.36 -7.55 18.39
C ASP A 114 -23.15 -8.11 19.14
N PHE A 115 -22.41 -9.04 18.53
CA PHE A 115 -21.23 -9.70 19.11
C PHE A 115 -19.90 -9.21 18.52
N ASP A 116 -19.91 -8.21 17.62
CA ASP A 116 -18.67 -7.55 17.20
C ASP A 116 -18.02 -6.87 18.40
N ASP A 117 -16.69 -6.88 18.40
CA ASP A 117 -15.93 -6.30 19.50
C ASP A 117 -15.83 -4.78 19.37
N PHE A 118 -16.35 -4.07 20.37
CA PHE A 118 -16.34 -2.61 20.47
C PHE A 118 -15.51 -2.09 21.67
N GLU A 119 -14.80 -2.99 22.34
CA GLU A 119 -14.10 -2.71 23.61
C GLU A 119 -12.58 -2.93 23.52
N PHE A 120 -12.07 -3.68 22.53
CA PHE A 120 -10.64 -3.88 22.38
C PHE A 120 -9.92 -2.60 21.99
N GLU A 121 -8.89 -2.27 22.75
CA GLU A 121 -8.00 -1.15 22.50
C GLU A 121 -6.56 -1.69 22.46
N PRO A 122 -5.92 -1.74 21.27
CA PRO A 122 -4.52 -2.10 21.14
C PRO A 122 -3.62 -1.19 21.98
N THR A 123 -2.68 -1.75 22.73
CA THR A 123 -1.77 -0.95 23.56
C THR A 123 -0.69 -0.26 22.72
N ASP A 124 -0.31 0.95 23.12
CA ASP A 124 0.83 1.70 22.59
C ASP A 124 2.12 1.51 23.43
N GLN A 125 2.14 0.58 24.40
CA GLN A 125 3.29 0.42 25.29
C GLN A 125 4.53 -0.07 24.55
N GLY A 126 5.44 0.87 24.26
CA GLY A 126 6.69 0.64 23.56
C GLY A 126 6.72 1.33 22.21
N GLU A 127 7.73 1.02 21.39
CA GLU A 127 7.86 1.59 20.06
C GLU A 127 6.95 0.81 19.09
N SER A 128 6.01 1.50 18.44
CA SER A 128 5.21 0.96 17.35
C SER A 128 6.01 0.96 16.06
N THR A 129 5.79 -0.03 15.20
CA THR A 129 6.55 -0.20 13.94
C THR A 129 5.61 -0.40 12.76
N LEU A 130 5.90 0.29 11.66
CA LEU A 130 5.34 0.00 10.35
C LEU A 130 6.39 -0.76 9.53
N SER A 131 6.09 -2.00 9.15
CA SER A 131 7.00 -2.87 8.41
C SER A 131 6.44 -3.19 7.03
N VAL A 132 7.26 -3.11 6.00
CA VAL A 132 6.85 -3.55 4.66
C VAL A 132 6.95 -5.07 4.60
N MET A 133 5.85 -5.72 4.25
CA MET A 133 5.75 -7.16 4.11
C MET A 133 6.42 -7.63 2.82
N ASP A 134 7.06 -8.80 2.84
CA ASP A 134 7.51 -9.45 1.61
C ASP A 134 6.30 -9.93 0.80
N VAL A 135 6.37 -9.82 -0.53
CA VAL A 135 5.27 -10.20 -1.44
C VAL A 135 4.81 -11.66 -1.27
N ASN A 136 5.66 -12.55 -0.73
CA ASN A 136 5.35 -13.96 -0.52
C ASN A 136 4.91 -14.29 0.91
N GLN A 137 4.94 -13.31 1.82
CA GLN A 137 4.49 -13.53 3.19
C GLN A 137 2.97 -13.60 3.26
N ASP A 138 2.52 -14.52 4.09
CA ASP A 138 1.12 -14.72 4.40
C ASP A 138 0.71 -13.81 5.57
N PRO A 139 -0.29 -12.92 5.40
CA PRO A 139 -0.72 -12.04 6.48
C PRO A 139 -1.23 -12.79 7.72
N CYS A 140 -1.65 -14.04 7.57
CA CYS A 140 -2.13 -14.90 8.66
C CYS A 140 -1.00 -15.55 9.48
N GLU A 141 0.25 -15.45 9.02
CA GLU A 141 1.43 -16.00 9.69
C GLU A 141 2.37 -14.91 10.23
N LEU A 142 1.94 -13.64 10.17
CA LEU A 142 2.74 -12.50 10.65
C LEU A 142 2.79 -12.42 12.18
N ASP A 143 3.94 -12.02 12.70
CA ASP A 143 4.12 -11.70 14.12
C ASP A 143 3.87 -10.20 14.35
N PHE A 144 2.67 -9.85 14.80
CA PHE A 144 2.29 -8.47 15.11
C PHE A 144 2.98 -7.90 16.37
N ASN A 145 3.84 -8.68 17.04
CA ASN A 145 4.56 -8.27 18.25
C ASN A 145 3.61 -7.68 19.30
N GLN A 146 2.55 -8.43 19.64
CA GLN A 146 1.47 -8.01 20.54
C GLN A 146 0.71 -6.76 20.06
N GLY A 147 0.52 -6.62 18.74
CA GLY A 147 -0.21 -5.50 18.12
C GLY A 147 0.63 -4.24 17.91
N ARG A 148 1.92 -4.26 18.24
CA ARG A 148 2.83 -3.11 18.11
C ARG A 148 3.41 -2.97 16.71
N THR A 149 3.39 -4.03 15.92
CA THR A 149 3.83 -3.99 14.51
C THR A 149 2.60 -4.03 13.63
N ALA A 150 2.50 -3.09 12.69
CA ALA A 150 1.59 -3.15 11.58
C ALA A 150 2.37 -3.38 10.28
N TYR A 151 1.81 -4.19 9.39
CA TYR A 151 2.48 -4.62 8.17
C TYR A 151 1.84 -3.99 6.93
N LEU A 152 2.66 -3.58 5.96
CA LEU A 152 2.23 -2.86 4.77
C LEU A 152 2.54 -3.64 3.50
N HIS A 153 1.64 -3.59 2.53
CA HIS A 153 1.86 -4.16 1.21
C HIS A 153 1.10 -3.35 0.15
N LEU A 154 1.68 -3.19 -1.05
CA LEU A 154 0.91 -2.75 -2.21
C LEU A 154 0.11 -3.90 -2.81
N VAL A 155 -1.16 -3.65 -3.10
CA VAL A 155 -2.00 -4.61 -3.81
C VAL A 155 -2.50 -4.01 -5.12
N LYS A 156 -2.76 -4.88 -6.10
CA LYS A 156 -3.25 -4.47 -7.42
C LYS A 156 -4.77 -4.31 -7.45
N GLU A 157 -5.47 -5.03 -6.60
CA GLU A 157 -6.93 -5.06 -6.54
C GLU A 157 -7.40 -5.28 -5.10
N LEU A 158 -8.63 -4.86 -4.84
CA LEU A 158 -9.34 -5.16 -3.59
C LEU A 158 -9.91 -6.58 -3.63
N PRO A 159 -10.19 -7.19 -2.46
CA PRO A 159 -10.85 -8.49 -2.40
C PRO A 159 -12.20 -8.50 -3.14
N GLU A 160 -12.54 -9.65 -3.69
CA GLU A 160 -13.89 -9.90 -4.21
C GLU A 160 -14.87 -10.12 -3.04
N TYR A 161 -16.15 -9.84 -3.27
CA TYR A 161 -17.22 -10.07 -2.30
C TYR A 161 -18.42 -10.72 -2.96
N PHE A 162 -19.24 -11.39 -2.15
CA PHE A 162 -20.52 -11.91 -2.59
C PHE A 162 -21.60 -10.83 -2.46
N SER A 163 -22.23 -10.47 -3.58
CA SER A 163 -23.31 -9.51 -3.65
C SER A 163 -24.66 -10.20 -3.46
N GLN A 164 -25.38 -9.85 -2.40
CA GLN A 164 -26.73 -10.39 -2.17
C GLN A 164 -27.76 -9.89 -3.19
N GLN A 165 -27.49 -8.76 -3.84
CA GLN A 165 -28.41 -8.16 -4.81
C GLN A 165 -28.39 -8.91 -6.15
N THR A 166 -27.20 -9.34 -6.58
CA THR A 166 -27.00 -10.07 -7.84
C THR A 166 -26.87 -11.57 -7.64
N ASN A 167 -26.60 -12.01 -6.41
CA ASN A 167 -26.30 -13.40 -6.05
C ASN A 167 -25.04 -13.94 -6.76
N GLU A 168 -24.04 -13.08 -6.93
CA GLU A 168 -22.78 -13.34 -7.64
C GLU A 168 -21.56 -12.82 -6.86
N ILE A 169 -20.37 -13.30 -7.24
CA ILE A 169 -19.10 -12.75 -6.76
C ILE A 169 -18.75 -11.52 -7.61
N GLU A 170 -18.51 -10.40 -6.95
CA GLU A 170 -18.24 -9.11 -7.58
C GLU A 170 -16.89 -8.53 -7.16
N LYS A 171 -16.32 -7.72 -8.04
CA LYS A 171 -15.14 -6.90 -7.77
C LYS A 171 -15.56 -5.50 -7.38
N VAL A 172 -14.85 -4.92 -6.42
CA VAL A 172 -15.01 -3.50 -6.12
C VAL A 172 -14.45 -2.65 -7.25
N VAL A 173 -15.28 -1.76 -7.77
CA VAL A 173 -14.86 -0.71 -8.70
C VAL A 173 -14.60 0.58 -7.93
N LEU A 174 -13.36 1.06 -8.00
CA LEU A 174 -12.98 2.35 -7.40
C LEU A 174 -13.39 3.52 -8.29
N PRO A 175 -13.78 4.68 -7.71
CA PRO A 175 -14.10 5.88 -8.48
C PRO A 175 -12.85 6.52 -9.13
N TYR A 176 -11.66 6.19 -8.61
CA TYR A 176 -10.38 6.69 -9.10
C TYR A 176 -9.71 5.61 -9.94
N LYS A 177 -9.60 5.88 -11.24
CA LYS A 177 -8.94 4.98 -12.18
C LYS A 177 -7.45 4.87 -11.86
N ASP A 178 -6.92 3.65 -11.92
CA ASP A 178 -5.50 3.35 -11.72
C ASP A 178 -4.95 3.75 -10.34
N ALA A 179 -5.85 3.95 -9.35
CA ALA A 179 -5.47 4.27 -7.98
C ALA A 179 -4.59 3.17 -7.37
N LYS A 180 -3.51 3.60 -6.71
CA LYS A 180 -2.65 2.70 -5.95
C LYS A 180 -3.33 2.33 -4.63
N ILE A 181 -3.12 1.10 -4.18
CA ILE A 181 -3.74 0.56 -2.98
C ILE A 181 -2.62 0.07 -2.07
N ILE A 182 -2.56 0.62 -0.87
CA ILE A 182 -1.75 0.10 0.23
C ILE A 182 -2.69 -0.60 1.20
N VAL A 183 -2.42 -1.86 1.50
CA VAL A 183 -3.05 -2.55 2.62
C VAL A 183 -2.14 -2.44 3.84
N MET A 184 -2.73 -2.07 4.98
CA MET A 184 -2.11 -2.13 6.28
C MET A 184 -2.78 -3.21 7.11
N TYR A 185 -2.03 -4.23 7.50
CA TYR A 185 -2.47 -5.26 8.41
C TYR A 185 -2.23 -4.82 9.85
N VAL A 186 -3.27 -4.90 10.66
CA VAL A 186 -3.26 -4.66 12.11
C VAL A 186 -3.89 -5.85 12.81
N MET A 187 -3.79 -5.94 14.13
CA MET A 187 -4.28 -7.09 14.89
C MET A 187 -5.63 -6.79 15.55
N ASP A 188 -6.54 -7.78 15.60
CA ASP A 188 -7.75 -7.71 16.40
C ASP A 188 -7.54 -8.27 17.82
N LYS A 189 -8.62 -8.25 18.62
CA LYS A 189 -8.63 -8.80 20.00
C LYS A 189 -8.25 -10.28 20.09
N TYR A 190 -8.43 -11.03 19.00
CA TYR A 190 -8.23 -12.47 18.93
C TYR A 190 -6.90 -12.82 18.26
N GLU A 191 -5.99 -11.85 18.17
CA GLU A 191 -4.69 -12.01 17.52
C GLU A 191 -4.79 -12.37 16.04
N ARG A 192 -5.89 -11.95 15.38
CA ARG A 192 -6.10 -12.17 13.94
C ARG A 192 -5.84 -10.88 13.17
N PRO A 193 -5.27 -10.96 11.97
CA PRO A 193 -5.05 -9.79 11.15
C PRO A 193 -6.38 -9.23 10.63
N LYS A 194 -6.51 -7.91 10.71
CA LYS A 194 -7.47 -7.08 10.00
C LYS A 194 -6.72 -6.31 8.92
N ALA A 195 -7.26 -6.26 7.71
CA ALA A 195 -6.68 -5.49 6.61
C ALA A 195 -7.37 -4.13 6.48
N LEU A 196 -6.58 -3.07 6.37
CA LEU A 196 -7.03 -1.70 6.19
C LEU A 196 -6.53 -1.19 4.84
N PHE A 197 -7.42 -1.00 3.88
CA PHE A 197 -7.06 -0.61 2.52
C PHE A 197 -7.13 0.90 2.36
N PHE A 198 -5.95 1.50 2.15
CA PHE A 198 -5.77 2.90 1.81
C PHE A 198 -5.65 3.05 0.29
N ILE A 199 -6.48 3.91 -0.26
CA ILE A 199 -6.58 4.19 -1.69
C ILE A 199 -5.95 5.54 -1.95
N ASP A 200 -5.08 5.63 -2.95
CA ASP A 200 -4.54 6.89 -3.43
C ASP A 200 -5.64 7.70 -4.14
N THR A 201 -5.97 8.87 -3.59
CA THR A 201 -6.98 9.78 -4.13
C THR A 201 -6.37 11.17 -4.38
N PRO A 202 -7.06 12.05 -5.12
CA PRO A 202 -6.63 13.45 -5.26
C PRO A 202 -6.48 14.21 -3.92
N LYS A 203 -6.99 13.66 -2.81
CA LYS A 203 -6.87 14.21 -1.44
C LYS A 203 -5.83 13.47 -0.59
N GLY A 204 -4.99 12.64 -1.20
CA GLY A 204 -4.00 11.78 -0.54
C GLY A 204 -4.53 10.36 -0.29
N MET A 205 -3.77 9.59 0.50
CA MET A 205 -4.15 8.21 0.85
C MET A 205 -5.34 8.22 1.81
N LYS A 206 -6.41 7.51 1.45
CA LYS A 206 -7.67 7.45 2.23
C LYS A 206 -8.09 6.02 2.51
N LEU A 207 -8.45 5.73 3.75
CA LEU A 207 -9.06 4.47 4.14
C LEU A 207 -10.40 4.32 3.42
N GLY A 208 -10.48 3.34 2.53
CA GLY A 208 -11.71 2.99 1.82
C GLY A 208 -12.34 1.72 2.35
N PHE A 209 -11.54 0.77 2.83
CA PHE A 209 -12.02 -0.56 3.17
C PHE A 209 -11.35 -1.13 4.41
N VAL A 210 -12.13 -1.85 5.20
CA VAL A 210 -11.64 -2.72 6.28
C VAL A 210 -12.03 -4.15 5.94
N ASP A 211 -11.15 -5.11 6.16
CA ASP A 211 -11.43 -6.52 5.94
C ASP A 211 -11.10 -7.33 7.20
N ASP A 212 -12.14 -7.92 7.77
CA ASP A 212 -12.08 -8.77 8.94
C ASP A 212 -12.03 -10.28 8.57
N ALA A 213 -12.12 -10.59 7.28
CA ALA A 213 -12.19 -11.93 6.73
C ALA A 213 -10.86 -12.46 6.19
N VAL A 214 -9.76 -11.70 6.36
CA VAL A 214 -8.41 -12.00 5.82
C VAL A 214 -8.00 -13.47 6.00
N CYS A 215 -8.27 -14.04 7.18
CA CYS A 215 -7.92 -15.43 7.52
C CYS A 215 -9.14 -16.34 7.72
N GLY A 216 -10.35 -15.88 7.41
CA GLY A 216 -11.60 -16.58 7.75
C GLY A 216 -11.97 -17.74 6.82
N ASN A 217 -11.43 -17.78 5.60
CA ASN A 217 -11.76 -18.76 4.57
C ASN A 217 -10.73 -19.92 4.43
N ARG A 218 -10.05 -20.30 5.52
CA ARG A 218 -9.12 -21.44 5.52
C ARG A 218 -9.76 -22.71 6.04
#